data_AF-A0A0P0W2X3-F1
#
_entry.id   AF-A0A0P0W2X3-F1
#
_cell.length_a   1.000
_cell.length_b   1.000
_cell.length_c   1.000
_cell.angle_alpha   90.00
_cell.angle_beta   90.00
_cell.angle_gamma   90.00
#
_symmetry.space_group_name_H-M   'P 1'
#
loop_
_entity.id
_entity.type
_entity.pdbx_description
1 polymer ?
#
loop_
_entity_poly.entity_id
_entity_poly.type
_entity_poly.pdbx_seq_one_letter_code
_entity_poly.pdbx_strand_id
1 'polypeptide(L)'
;VCGDPAVVPLIQRILEPTGDVVTVQYYERLSPLVPLKTTLGSFSNIKAGDCVVTFSRRSIYMLKRRIEMGGKHLCSVVYGSLPPETRTKQATMFNDQDSNLNVLVASDAIGMGL
;
A
#
# COMPACT_ATOMS: atom_id res chain seq x y z
N VAL A 1 5.30 -17.18 14.10
CA VAL A 1 5.04 -16.84 12.69
C VAL A 1 3.92 -15.83 12.65
N CYS A 2 4.01 -14.79 11.82
CA CYS A 2 2.97 -13.77 11.63
C CYS A 2 2.53 -13.83 10.16
N GLY A 3 1.22 -13.86 9.89
CA GLY A 3 0.71 -13.99 8.52
C GLY A 3 -0.80 -14.16 8.45
N ASP A 4 -1.27 -14.46 7.25
CA ASP A 4 -2.70 -14.68 6.98
C ASP A 4 -3.21 -15.96 7.69
N PRO A 5 -4.38 -15.92 8.36
CA PRO A 5 -4.96 -17.08 9.05
C PRO A 5 -5.21 -18.28 8.11
N ALA A 6 -5.34 -18.08 6.80
CA ALA A 6 -5.47 -19.15 5.81
C ALA A 6 -4.26 -20.10 5.79
N VAL A 7 -3.10 -19.68 6.31
CA VAL A 7 -1.87 -20.48 6.34
C VAL A 7 -1.79 -21.38 7.58
N VAL A 8 -2.63 -21.18 8.58
CA VAL A 8 -2.61 -21.96 9.84
C VAL A 8 -2.70 -23.48 9.61
N PRO A 9 -3.64 -24.00 8.79
CA PRO A 9 -3.73 -25.45 8.57
C PRO A 9 -2.49 -26.04 7.91
N LEU A 10 -1.83 -25.27 7.03
CA LEU A 10 -0.59 -25.68 6.39
C LEU A 10 0.56 -25.77 7.41
N ILE A 11 0.70 -24.76 8.27
CA ILE A 11 1.73 -24.75 9.31
C ILE A 11 1.56 -25.91 10.28
N GLN A 12 0.32 -26.19 10.71
CA GLN A 12 0.03 -27.31 11.61
C GLN A 12 0.45 -28.65 10.99
N ARG A 13 0.17 -28.88 9.70
CA ARG A 13 0.59 -30.09 8.98
C ARG A 13 2.10 -30.22 8.83
N ILE A 14 2.81 -29.10 8.70
CA ILE A 14 4.29 -29.09 8.61
C ILE A 14 4.92 -29.47 9.96
N LEU A 15 4.30 -29.08 11.07
CA LEU A 15 4.81 -29.31 12.42
C LEU A 15 4.30 -30.63 13.05
N GLU A 16 3.31 -31.28 12.45
CA GLU A 16 2.80 -32.58 12.91
C GLU A 16 3.90 -33.66 13.06
N PRO A 17 4.84 -33.83 12.10
CA PRO A 17 5.92 -34.82 12.24
C PRO A 17 7.01 -34.43 13.24
N THR A 18 7.12 -33.15 13.61
CA THR A 18 8.16 -32.67 14.54
C THR A 18 7.73 -32.82 16.00
N GLY A 19 6.43 -33.00 16.26
CA GLY A 19 5.89 -33.09 17.61
C GLY A 19 5.88 -31.75 18.36
N ASP A 20 6.03 -30.64 17.63
CA ASP A 20 6.04 -29.30 18.23
C ASP A 20 4.65 -28.88 18.73
N VAL A 21 4.61 -28.12 19.83
CA VAL A 21 3.37 -27.53 20.35
C VAL A 21 3.05 -26.25 19.59
N VAL A 22 1.89 -26.21 18.93
CA VAL A 22 1.43 -25.05 18.16
C VAL A 22 0.40 -24.25 18.94
N THR A 23 0.70 -22.98 19.26
CA THR A 23 -0.26 -22.02 19.83
C THR A 23 -0.61 -20.98 18.78
N VAL A 24 -1.90 -20.87 18.45
CA VAL A 24 -2.39 -19.88 17.48
C VAL A 24 -2.98 -18.68 18.22
N GLN A 25 -2.51 -17.48 17.88
CA GLN A 25 -3.00 -16.22 18.43
C GLN A 25 -3.59 -15.40 17.29
N TYR A 26 -4.88 -15.06 17.40
CA TYR A 26 -5.61 -14.28 16.40
C TYR A 26 -5.63 -12.80 16.77
N TYR A 27 -5.52 -11.94 15.76
CA TYR A 27 -5.53 -10.49 15.90
C TYR A 27 -6.57 -9.90 14.95
N GLU A 28 -7.30 -8.91 15.42
CA GLU A 28 -8.25 -8.13 14.62
C GLU A 28 -7.59 -6.86 14.07
N ARG A 29 -8.20 -6.25 13.05
CA ARG A 29 -7.74 -4.96 12.54
C ARG A 29 -7.78 -3.89 13.63
N LEU A 30 -6.68 -3.14 13.77
CA LEU A 30 -6.60 -2.00 14.70
C LEU A 30 -7.62 -0.91 14.39
N SER A 31 -7.91 -0.70 13.10
CA SER A 31 -8.91 0.26 12.62
C SER A 31 -9.82 -0.39 11.57
N PRO A 32 -11.13 -0.10 11.59
CA PRO A 32 -12.07 -0.66 10.63
C PRO A 32 -11.77 -0.19 9.20
N LEU A 33 -12.01 -1.07 8.23
CA LEU A 33 -11.93 -0.75 6.81
C LEU A 33 -13.33 -0.79 6.21
N VAL A 34 -13.76 0.34 5.65
CA VAL A 34 -15.10 0.47 5.03
C VAL A 34 -14.92 0.81 3.55
N PRO A 35 -15.33 -0.07 2.63
CA PRO A 35 -15.35 0.24 1.21
C PRO A 35 -16.33 1.38 0.90
N LEU A 36 -15.93 2.29 0.00
CA LEU A 36 -16.84 3.31 -0.52
C LEU A 36 -17.92 2.67 -1.42
N LYS A 37 -19.13 3.24 -1.38
CA LYS A 37 -20.28 2.77 -2.19
C LYS A 37 -20.19 3.18 -3.66
N THR A 38 -19.38 4.18 -3.96
CA THR A 38 -19.22 4.76 -5.30
C THR A 38 -17.75 4.79 -5.68
N THR A 39 -17.48 4.72 -6.98
CA THR A 39 -16.13 4.86 -7.52
C THR A 39 -15.69 6.32 -7.47
N LEU A 40 -14.37 6.55 -7.65
CA LEU A 40 -13.78 7.90 -7.67
C LEU A 40 -14.39 8.81 -8.76
N GLY A 41 -14.78 8.22 -9.90
CA GLY A 41 -15.25 8.96 -11.08
C GLY A 41 -14.10 9.70 -11.76
N SER A 42 -13.99 11.01 -11.53
CA SER A 42 -12.97 11.86 -12.14
C SER A 42 -11.72 12.00 -11.26
N PHE A 43 -10.55 12.17 -11.90
CA PHE A 43 -9.29 12.52 -11.22
C PHE A 43 -9.37 13.88 -10.49
N SER A 44 -10.33 14.74 -10.85
CA SER A 44 -10.58 16.00 -10.14
C SER A 44 -11.10 15.81 -8.71
N ASN A 45 -11.56 14.60 -8.37
CA ASN A 45 -12.09 14.24 -7.06
C ASN A 45 -11.03 13.69 -6.10
N ILE A 46 -9.78 13.55 -6.57
CA ILE A 46 -8.65 13.15 -5.73
C ILE A 46 -8.47 14.17 -4.61
N LYS A 47 -8.13 13.66 -3.42
CA LYS A 47 -7.89 14.46 -2.22
C LYS A 47 -6.51 14.18 -1.67
N ALA A 48 -6.03 15.10 -0.83
CA ALA A 48 -4.84 14.87 -0.04
C ALA A 48 -5.01 13.60 0.81
N GLY A 49 -4.00 12.73 0.81
CA GLY A 49 -4.01 11.41 1.46
C GLY A 49 -4.44 10.26 0.55
N ASP A 50 -4.93 10.52 -0.66
CA ASP A 50 -5.31 9.43 -1.58
C ASP A 50 -4.08 8.68 -2.11
N CYS A 51 -4.23 7.36 -2.23
CA CYS A 51 -3.26 6.48 -2.86
C CYS A 51 -3.86 5.78 -4.09
N VAL A 52 -3.29 6.02 -5.26
CA VAL A 52 -3.70 5.41 -6.53
C VAL A 52 -2.75 4.25 -6.85
N VAL A 53 -3.29 3.03 -6.84
CA VAL A 53 -2.51 1.81 -7.08
C VAL A 53 -2.66 1.35 -8.53
N THR A 54 -1.54 0.99 -9.18
CA THR A 54 -1.50 0.41 -10.53
C THR A 54 -0.38 -0.62 -10.67
N PHE A 55 -0.57 -1.60 -11.55
CA PHE A 55 0.33 -2.75 -11.70
C PHE A 55 1.38 -2.60 -12.82
N SER A 56 1.68 -1.37 -13.24
CA SER A 56 2.64 -1.11 -14.31
C SER A 56 3.42 0.17 -14.05
N ARG A 57 4.75 0.09 -14.16
CA ARG A 57 5.63 1.25 -14.04
C ARG A 57 5.29 2.34 -15.05
N ARG A 58 4.87 1.96 -16.27
CA ARG A 58 4.39 2.92 -17.28
C ARG A 58 3.13 3.64 -16.81
N SER A 59 2.17 2.89 -16.25
CA SER A 59 0.93 3.46 -15.74
C SER A 59 1.17 4.38 -14.54
N ILE A 60 2.15 4.08 -13.67
CA ILE A 60 2.51 4.95 -12.54
C ILE A 60 2.86 6.35 -13.03
N TYR A 61 3.79 6.48 -13.98
CA TYR A 61 4.20 7.79 -14.47
C TYR A 61 3.11 8.48 -15.28
N MET A 62 2.29 7.70 -16.01
CA MET A 62 1.14 8.24 -16.73
C MET A 62 0.10 8.83 -15.76
N LEU A 63 -0.21 8.12 -14.67
CA LEU A 63 -1.17 8.55 -13.65
C LEU A 63 -0.63 9.74 -12.85
N LYS A 64 0.64 9.70 -12.42
CA LYS A 64 1.32 10.86 -11.81
C LYS A 64 1.16 12.10 -12.67
N ARG A 65 1.55 12.01 -13.95
CA ARG A 65 1.45 13.15 -14.87
C ARG A 65 0.00 13.62 -15.03
N ARG A 66 -0.95 12.70 -15.14
CA ARG A 66 -2.38 13.02 -15.28
C ARG A 66 -2.93 13.75 -14.05
N ILE A 67 -2.53 13.35 -12.84
CA ILE A 67 -2.94 13.98 -11.58
C ILE A 67 -2.31 15.36 -11.46
N GLU A 68 -0.99 15.46 -11.68
CA GLU A 68 -0.24 16.72 -11.58
C GLU A 68 -0.66 17.75 -12.64
N MET A 69 -1.07 17.31 -13.83
CA MET A 69 -1.65 18.18 -14.86
C MET A 69 -2.96 18.85 -14.42
N GLY A 70 -3.68 18.26 -13.46
CA GLY A 70 -4.85 18.90 -12.84
C GLY A 70 -4.50 20.10 -11.95
N GLY A 71 -3.22 20.29 -11.61
CA GLY A 71 -2.68 21.47 -10.91
C GLY A 71 -2.97 21.54 -9.41
N LYS A 72 -3.75 20.60 -8.84
CA LYS A 72 -4.16 20.63 -7.43
C LYS A 72 -3.28 19.80 -6.50
N HIS A 73 -2.64 18.75 -7.01
CA HIS A 73 -1.94 17.75 -6.21
C HIS A 73 -0.60 17.41 -6.84
N LEU A 74 0.43 17.22 -6.00
CA LEU A 74 1.70 16.64 -6.40
C LEU A 74 1.79 15.21 -5.90
N CYS A 75 2.40 14.33 -6.71
CA CYS A 75 2.40 12.91 -6.43
C CYS A 75 3.78 12.37 -6.04
N SER A 76 3.86 11.72 -4.88
CA SER A 76 4.92 10.77 -4.57
C SER A 76 4.72 9.48 -5.36
N VAL A 77 5.82 8.77 -5.65
CA VAL A 77 5.80 7.54 -6.43
C VAL A 77 6.52 6.41 -5.71
N VAL A 78 5.86 5.26 -5.60
CA VAL A 78 6.46 4.05 -5.01
C VAL A 78 6.18 2.81 -5.86
N TYR A 79 7.23 2.10 -6.29
CA TYR A 79 7.11 0.80 -6.94
C TYR A 79 8.29 -0.11 -6.59
N GLY A 80 8.12 -1.42 -6.78
CA GLY A 80 9.01 -2.44 -6.20
C GLY A 80 10.48 -2.34 -6.59
N SER A 81 10.80 -1.90 -7.81
CA SER A 81 12.19 -1.76 -8.28
C SER A 81 12.87 -0.45 -7.88
N LEU A 82 12.24 0.41 -7.08
CA LEU A 82 12.90 1.59 -6.52
C LEU A 82 13.90 1.18 -5.43
N PRO A 83 15.09 1.81 -5.38
CA PRO A 83 16.03 1.64 -4.27
C PRO A 83 15.35 1.91 -2.91
N PRO A 84 15.70 1.18 -1.85
CA PRO A 84 15.09 1.34 -0.52
C PRO A 84 15.11 2.80 -0.03
N GLU A 85 16.26 3.47 -0.14
CA GLU A 85 16.42 4.88 0.26
C GLU A 85 15.42 5.81 -0.47
N THR A 86 15.24 5.60 -1.78
CA THR A 86 14.28 6.37 -2.58
C THR A 86 12.84 6.08 -2.16
N ARG A 87 12.50 4.82 -1.86
CA ARG A 87 11.16 4.45 -1.38
C ARG A 87 10.85 5.12 -0.05
N THR A 88 11.76 5.02 0.92
CA THR A 88 11.64 5.67 2.23
C THR A 88 11.51 7.18 2.08
N LYS A 89 12.32 7.80 1.22
CA LYS A 89 12.25 9.25 0.97
C LYS A 89 10.92 9.68 0.34
N GLN A 90 10.38 8.92 -0.62
CA GLN A 90 9.06 9.18 -1.22
C GLN A 90 7.92 8.99 -0.23
N ALA A 91 7.98 7.94 0.60
CA ALA A 91 7.01 7.67 1.66
C ALA A 91 7.04 8.77 2.73
N THR A 92 8.23 9.20 3.14
CA THR A 92 8.41 10.30 4.11
C THR A 92 7.79 11.58 3.57
N MET A 93 8.07 11.94 2.31
CA MET A 93 7.47 13.12 1.69
C MET A 93 5.95 13.04 1.53
N PHE A 94 5.36 11.84 1.44
CA PHE A 94 3.91 11.67 1.40
C PHE A 94 3.26 11.75 2.79
N ASN A 95 3.95 11.23 3.81
CA ASN A 95 3.46 11.22 5.19
C ASN A 95 3.65 12.56 5.91
N ASP A 96 4.54 13.41 5.43
CA ASP A 96 4.77 14.75 5.96
C ASP A 96 3.61 15.69 5.60
N GLN A 97 2.96 16.26 6.62
CA GLN A 97 1.82 17.16 6.46
C GLN A 97 2.21 18.52 5.87
N ASP A 98 3.48 18.92 6.03
CA ASP A 98 4.00 20.18 5.47
C ASP A 98 4.47 20.02 4.02
N SER A 99 4.49 18.78 3.51
CA SER A 99 4.88 18.48 2.14
C SER A 99 3.76 18.74 1.15
N ASN A 100 4.12 19.31 -0.01
CA ASN A 100 3.20 19.49 -1.12
C ASN A 100 2.89 18.17 -1.86
N LEU A 101 3.63 17.09 -1.58
CA LEU A 101 3.45 15.75 -2.18
C LEU A 101 2.36 14.96 -1.45
N ASN A 102 1.13 15.43 -1.53
CA ASN A 102 0.01 14.95 -0.74
C ASN A 102 -0.80 13.81 -1.39
N VAL A 103 -0.37 13.25 -2.52
CA VAL A 103 -0.98 12.09 -3.18
C VAL A 103 0.09 11.05 -3.46
N LEU A 104 -0.24 9.76 -3.34
CA LEU A 104 0.65 8.65 -3.65
C LEU A 104 0.20 7.93 -4.92
N VAL A 105 1.10 7.70 -5.87
CA VAL A 105 0.87 6.80 -7.01
C VAL A 105 1.82 5.62 -6.90
N ALA A 106 1.28 4.42 -6.75
CA ALA A 106 2.09 3.28 -6.37
C ALA A 106 1.75 1.97 -7.07
N SER A 107 2.62 0.97 -6.93
CA SER A 107 2.29 -0.43 -7.20
C SER A 107 1.88 -1.17 -5.93
N ASP A 108 1.53 -2.43 -6.08
CA ASP A 108 1.38 -3.44 -5.03
C ASP A 108 2.56 -3.53 -4.03
N ALA A 109 3.73 -2.96 -4.36
CA ALA A 109 4.89 -2.92 -3.48
C ALA A 109 4.65 -2.17 -2.15
N ILE A 110 3.58 -1.39 -2.04
CA ILE A 110 3.20 -0.72 -0.78
C ILE A 110 2.49 -1.66 0.20
N GLY A 111 2.11 -2.86 -0.24
CA GLY A 111 1.41 -3.83 0.59
C GLY A 111 2.24 -4.31 1.80
N MET A 112 3.57 -4.21 1.72
CA MET A 112 4.49 -4.57 2.81
C MET A 112 5.80 -3.77 2.74
N GLY A 113 6.31 -3.31 3.89
CA GLY A 113 7.71 -2.89 4.06
C GLY A 113 8.11 -1.55 3.43
N LEU A 114 7.29 -0.51 3.64
CA LEU A 114 7.61 0.89 3.34
C LEU A 114 8.37 1.58 4.47
#